data_AF-A0A957RJW0-F1
#
_entry.id   AF-A0A957RJW0-F1
#
_cell.length_a   1.000
_cell.length_b   1.000
_cell.length_c   1.000
_cell.angle_alpha   90.00
_cell.angle_beta   90.00
_cell.angle_gamma   90.00
#
_symmetry.space_group_name_H-M   'P 1'
#
loop_
_entity.id
_entity.type
_entity.pdbx_description
1 polymer ?
#
loop_
_entity_poly.entity_id
_entity_poly.type
_entity_poly.pdbx_seq_one_letter_code
_entity_poly.pdbx_strand_id
1 'polypeptide(L)'
;MPPPYAELHCHSYFSLLDASSSPEDLAARAAELGLSALALTDHDSLAGAVRFALAARRDGLHAIFGAEVTLEDGHHLTLLAETQEGYGNLCRLVTASRIKGQLATVNGQLSTGGAQRGMQGRIEQLNRRRSAINGQWSEENGQRSTVNCQLSTDRTTAPSSSHPLTPSSPHLHIPSSPHSWPGKVEPALAWDVLAEHTAGLIALSGCRRGPVAEPLLRGDETAARAALHRLLD
;
A
#
# COMPACT_ATOMS: atom_id res chain seq x y z
N MET A 1 30.08 5.16 18.44
CA MET A 1 29.24 4.50 17.41
C MET A 1 28.24 5.53 16.90
N PRO A 2 27.89 5.54 15.60
CA PRO A 2 26.81 6.38 15.11
C PRO A 2 25.51 6.04 15.84
N PRO A 3 24.57 6.99 15.97
CA PRO A 3 23.26 6.72 16.56
C PRO A 3 22.54 5.62 15.75
N PRO A 4 21.67 4.82 16.39
CA PRO A 4 20.88 3.83 15.68
C PRO A 4 20.03 4.52 14.59
N TYR A 5 19.96 3.89 13.42
CA TYR A 5 19.21 4.39 12.26
C TYR A 5 18.10 3.42 11.88
N ALA A 6 16.91 3.95 11.61
CA ALA A 6 15.79 3.24 11.03
C ALA A 6 15.43 3.87 9.69
N GLU A 7 15.26 3.06 8.66
CA GLU A 7 14.75 3.52 7.37
C GLU A 7 13.22 3.46 7.38
N LEU A 8 12.55 4.58 7.12
CA LEU A 8 11.10 4.71 7.25
C LEU A 8 10.38 4.92 5.91
N HIS A 9 11.11 4.97 4.80
CA HIS A 9 10.57 5.09 3.46
C HIS A 9 11.33 4.17 2.50
N CYS A 10 10.81 2.96 2.28
CA CYS A 10 11.46 1.96 1.45
C CYS A 10 10.45 1.20 0.57
N HIS A 11 10.83 1.00 -0.69
CA HIS A 11 10.01 0.30 -1.69
C HIS A 11 10.61 -1.04 -2.06
N SER A 12 9.74 -2.04 -2.18
CA SER A 12 10.03 -3.32 -2.81
C SER A 12 9.45 -3.36 -4.24
N TYR A 13 9.73 -4.43 -5.00
CA TYR A 13 9.13 -4.61 -6.32
C TYR A 13 7.59 -4.67 -6.34
N PHE A 14 6.93 -4.71 -5.17
CA PHE A 14 5.47 -4.56 -5.10
C PHE A 14 5.03 -3.11 -5.38
N SER A 15 5.96 -2.16 -5.37
CA SER A 15 5.87 -0.87 -6.06
C SER A 15 6.15 -1.07 -7.56
N LEU A 16 5.11 -1.48 -8.29
CA LEU A 16 5.22 -1.89 -9.69
C LEU A 16 5.87 -0.81 -10.56
N LEU A 17 6.89 -1.20 -11.33
CA LEU A 17 7.68 -0.34 -12.23
C LEU A 17 8.46 0.77 -11.52
N ASP A 18 8.61 0.70 -10.20
CA ASP A 18 9.24 1.75 -9.39
C ASP A 18 10.41 1.24 -8.53
N ALA A 19 10.35 -0.01 -8.06
CA ALA A 19 11.45 -0.65 -7.34
C ALA A 19 11.72 -2.09 -7.80
N SER A 20 12.93 -2.60 -7.51
CA SER A 20 13.39 -3.92 -7.97
C SER A 20 13.70 -4.91 -6.84
N SER A 21 13.99 -4.43 -5.63
CA SER A 21 14.39 -5.28 -4.50
C SER A 21 13.20 -6.09 -3.96
N SER A 22 13.44 -7.34 -3.55
CA SER A 22 12.42 -8.13 -2.86
C SER A 22 12.27 -7.68 -1.40
N PRO A 23 11.11 -7.87 -0.76
CA PRO A 23 10.97 -7.64 0.67
C PRO A 23 11.97 -8.45 1.52
N GLU A 24 12.31 -9.66 1.07
CA GLU A 24 13.31 -10.51 1.72
C GLU A 24 14.72 -9.92 1.63
N ASP A 25 15.14 -9.44 0.46
CA ASP A 25 16.46 -8.83 0.27
C ASP A 25 16.59 -7.53 1.07
N LEU A 26 15.51 -6.74 1.14
CA LEU A 26 15.46 -5.52 1.92
C LEU A 26 15.62 -5.81 3.42
N ALA A 27 14.89 -6.80 3.94
CA ALA A 27 14.99 -7.21 5.34
C ALA A 27 16.38 -7.76 5.68
N ALA A 28 16.93 -8.64 4.84
CA ALA A 28 18.26 -9.20 5.02
C ALA A 28 19.32 -8.09 5.02
N ARG A 29 19.25 -7.16 4.06
CA ARG A 29 20.19 -6.05 3.96
C ARG A 29 20.12 -5.10 5.14
N ALA A 30 18.91 -4.79 5.63
CA ALA A 30 18.73 -3.96 6.81
C ALA A 30 19.32 -4.59 8.07
N ALA A 31 19.16 -5.91 8.24
CA ALA A 31 19.77 -6.64 9.34
C ALA A 31 21.30 -6.66 9.24
N GLU A 32 21.87 -6.90 8.05
CA GLU A 32 23.32 -6.85 7.81
C GLU A 32 23.93 -5.48 8.14
N LEU A 33 23.21 -4.40 7.82
CA LEU A 33 23.63 -3.03 8.10
C LEU A 33 23.44 -2.62 9.57
N GLY A 34 22.78 -3.45 10.38
CA GLY A 34 22.48 -3.15 11.77
C GLY A 34 21.45 -2.03 11.94
N LEU A 35 20.49 -1.91 11.00
CA LEU A 35 19.38 -0.96 11.16
C LEU A 35 18.54 -1.33 12.38
N SER A 36 18.10 -0.33 13.13
CA SER A 36 17.23 -0.56 14.29
C SER A 36 15.82 -0.97 13.87
N ALA A 37 15.36 -0.52 12.70
CA ALA A 37 14.09 -0.90 12.09
C ALA A 37 14.10 -0.62 10.58
N LEU A 38 13.15 -1.20 9.87
CA LEU A 38 12.85 -0.90 8.48
C LEU A 38 11.34 -0.82 8.28
N ALA A 39 10.87 0.24 7.65
CA ALA A 39 9.51 0.35 7.14
C ALA A 39 9.43 -0.11 5.69
N LEU A 40 8.43 -0.93 5.36
CA LEU A 40 8.07 -1.16 3.97
C LEU A 40 6.88 -0.26 3.61
N THR A 41 7.05 0.61 2.61
CA THR A 41 6.11 1.64 2.20
C THR A 41 5.84 1.58 0.70
N ASP A 42 5.40 0.43 0.18
CA ASP A 42 5.17 0.26 -1.26
C ASP A 42 4.14 1.25 -1.83
N HIS A 43 4.33 1.66 -3.08
CA HIS A 43 3.41 2.55 -3.80
C HIS A 43 2.02 1.94 -3.91
N ASP A 44 1.04 2.60 -3.30
CA ASP A 44 -0.39 2.28 -3.32
C ASP A 44 -0.70 0.79 -3.03
N SER A 45 0.13 0.14 -2.21
CA SER A 45 0.11 -1.31 -2.05
C SER A 45 0.57 -1.75 -0.68
N LEU A 46 -0.02 -2.85 -0.21
CA LEU A 46 0.45 -3.63 0.95
C LEU A 46 0.79 -5.07 0.55
N ALA A 47 0.91 -5.36 -0.74
CA ALA A 47 1.10 -6.72 -1.25
C ALA A 47 2.41 -7.37 -0.73
N GLY A 48 3.44 -6.56 -0.46
CA GLY A 48 4.70 -7.02 0.11
C GLY A 48 4.70 -7.23 1.62
N ALA A 49 3.69 -6.73 2.35
CA ALA A 49 3.72 -6.63 3.81
C ALA A 49 3.91 -7.99 4.51
N VAL A 50 3.22 -9.04 4.06
CA VAL A 50 3.33 -10.38 4.68
C VAL A 50 4.70 -11.00 4.44
N ARG A 51 5.25 -10.85 3.22
CA ARG A 51 6.58 -11.38 2.88
C ARG A 51 7.66 -10.67 3.70
N PHE A 52 7.55 -9.35 3.80
CA PHE A 52 8.41 -8.53 4.64
C PHE A 52 8.34 -8.93 6.12
N ALA A 53 7.14 -9.10 6.66
CA ALA A 53 6.93 -9.49 8.06
C ALA A 53 7.64 -10.81 8.40
N LEU A 54 7.51 -11.81 7.51
CA LEU A 54 8.14 -13.12 7.69
C LEU A 54 9.66 -13.03 7.61
N ALA A 55 10.20 -12.26 6.65
CA ALA A 55 11.63 -12.07 6.49
C ALA A 55 12.26 -11.30 7.65
N ALA A 56 11.67 -10.16 8.04
CA ALA A 56 12.13 -9.36 9.15
C ALA A 56 12.13 -10.16 10.47
N ARG A 57 11.09 -10.98 10.72
CA ARG A 57 11.04 -11.87 11.88
C ARG A 57 12.16 -12.93 11.86
N ARG A 58 12.45 -13.50 10.69
CA ARG A 58 13.55 -14.48 10.54
C ARG A 58 14.89 -13.85 10.89
N ASP A 59 15.10 -12.60 10.48
CA ASP A 59 16.38 -11.91 10.58
C ASP A 59 16.51 -11.04 11.84
N GLY A 60 15.50 -11.07 12.73
CA GLY A 60 15.50 -10.29 13.98
C GLY A 60 15.36 -8.78 13.79
N LEU A 61 14.89 -8.33 12.64
CA LEU A 61 14.68 -6.92 12.29
C LEU A 61 13.32 -6.44 12.79
N HIS A 62 13.27 -5.23 13.35
CA HIS A 62 12.00 -4.58 13.68
C HIS A 62 11.32 -4.08 12.40
N ALA A 63 10.21 -4.72 12.02
CA ALA A 63 9.41 -4.36 10.86
C ALA A 63 8.38 -3.27 11.19
N ILE A 64 8.32 -2.25 10.34
CA ILE A 64 7.27 -1.23 10.34
C ILE A 64 6.47 -1.38 9.04
N PHE A 65 5.14 -1.31 9.12
CA PHE A 65 4.27 -1.47 7.96
C PHE A 65 3.70 -0.12 7.55
N GLY A 66 3.84 0.23 6.29
CA GLY A 66 3.33 1.47 5.73
C GLY A 66 2.98 1.33 4.25
N ALA A 67 2.58 2.45 3.66
CA ALA A 67 2.40 2.60 2.23
C ALA A 67 2.66 4.06 1.85
N GLU A 68 3.25 4.29 0.67
CA GLU A 68 3.22 5.61 0.06
C GLU A 68 2.00 5.65 -0.86
N VAL A 69 1.00 6.45 -0.47
CA VAL A 69 -0.26 6.55 -1.20
C VAL A 69 -0.24 7.75 -2.14
N THR A 70 -0.82 7.56 -3.32
CA THR A 70 -1.02 8.62 -4.30
C THR A 70 -2.34 9.33 -4.00
N LEU A 71 -2.29 10.64 -3.80
CA LEU A 71 -3.45 11.50 -3.56
C LEU A 71 -4.12 11.91 -4.89
N GLU A 72 -5.38 12.37 -4.84
CA GLU A 72 -6.13 12.82 -6.02
C GLU A 72 -5.47 13.98 -6.79
N ASP A 73 -4.69 14.81 -6.09
CA ASP A 73 -3.91 15.90 -6.68
C ASP A 73 -2.53 15.45 -7.21
N GLY A 74 -2.25 14.13 -7.16
CA GLY A 74 -1.04 13.52 -7.68
C GLY A 74 0.16 13.55 -6.73
N HIS A 75 0.00 14.11 -5.52
CA HIS A 75 1.07 14.09 -4.53
C HIS A 75 1.19 12.72 -3.85
N HIS A 76 2.40 12.43 -3.36
CA HIS A 76 2.68 11.22 -2.61
C HIS A 76 2.69 11.48 -1.10
N LEU A 77 2.02 10.62 -0.34
CA LEU A 77 1.99 10.70 1.12
C LEU A 77 2.41 9.36 1.75
N THR A 78 3.47 9.37 2.54
CA THR A 78 3.94 8.18 3.25
C THR A 78 3.20 8.03 4.57
N LEU A 79 2.52 6.90 4.75
CA LEU A 79 1.76 6.55 5.94
C LEU A 79 2.36 5.31 6.61
N LEU A 80 2.56 5.35 7.92
CA LEU A 80 3.05 4.25 8.75
C LEU A 80 1.96 3.84 9.74
N ALA A 81 1.76 2.54 9.91
CA ALA A 81 0.87 2.01 10.93
C ALA A 81 1.60 1.94 12.28
N GLU A 82 1.17 2.78 13.22
CA GLU A 82 1.64 2.74 14.62
C GLU A 82 0.93 1.65 15.42
N THR A 83 -0.33 1.36 15.07
CA THR A 83 -1.16 0.39 15.80
C THR A 83 -1.81 -0.63 14.86
N GLN A 84 -2.37 -1.68 15.45
CA GLN A 84 -3.20 -2.67 14.74
C GLN A 84 -4.39 -2.00 14.03
N GLU A 85 -5.01 -1.00 14.67
CA GLU A 85 -6.08 -0.21 14.08
C GLU A 85 -5.56 0.60 12.88
N GLY A 86 -4.39 1.22 13.03
CA GLY A 86 -3.68 1.92 11.95
C GLY A 86 -3.45 1.03 10.75
N TYR A 87 -2.95 -0.20 10.94
CA TYR A 87 -2.79 -1.14 9.83
C TYR A 87 -4.12 -1.48 9.15
N GLY A 88 -5.20 -1.63 9.93
CA GLY A 88 -6.55 -1.80 9.40
C GLY A 88 -7.02 -0.60 8.57
N ASN A 89 -6.75 0.61 9.04
CA ASN A 89 -7.05 1.87 8.33
C ASN A 89 -6.23 1.98 7.03
N LEU A 90 -4.95 1.66 7.07
CA LEU A 90 -4.08 1.64 5.89
C LEU A 90 -4.60 0.68 4.82
N CYS A 91 -5.05 -0.53 5.20
CA CYS A 91 -5.70 -1.48 4.29
C CYS A 91 -6.96 -0.87 3.62
N ARG A 92 -7.79 -0.15 4.39
CA ARG A 92 -9.00 0.51 3.88
C ARG A 92 -8.65 1.62 2.89
N LEU A 93 -7.66 2.46 3.21
CA LEU A 93 -7.19 3.56 2.36
C LEU A 93 -6.64 3.05 1.02
N VAL A 94 -5.74 2.06 1.05
CA VAL A 94 -5.20 1.42 -0.17
C VAL A 94 -6.31 0.77 -1.01
N THR A 95 -7.33 0.20 -0.37
CA THR A 95 -8.48 -0.36 -1.09
C THR A 95 -9.34 0.76 -1.69
N ALA A 96 -9.57 1.85 -0.96
CA ALA A 96 -10.38 2.96 -1.40
C ALA A 96 -9.77 3.72 -2.57
N SER A 97 -8.46 3.94 -2.57
CA SER A 97 -7.74 4.63 -3.67
C SER A 97 -7.90 3.89 -5.00
N ARG A 98 -7.93 2.55 -4.98
CA ARG A 98 -8.16 1.71 -6.16
C ARG A 98 -9.59 1.75 -6.67
N ILE A 99 -10.57 1.80 -5.77
CA ILE A 99 -11.99 1.86 -6.16
C ILE A 99 -12.36 3.23 -6.72
N LYS A 100 -11.90 4.33 -6.10
CA LYS A 100 -12.14 5.69 -6.62
C LYS A 100 -11.48 5.87 -7.99
N GLY A 101 -10.23 5.42 -8.18
CA GLY A 101 -9.61 5.43 -9.49
C GLY A 101 -10.42 4.67 -10.55
N GLN A 102 -11.00 3.52 -10.19
CA GLN A 102 -11.79 2.70 -11.11
C GLN A 102 -13.09 3.42 -11.50
N LEU A 103 -13.77 4.03 -10.52
CA LEU A 103 -14.97 4.82 -10.76
C LEU A 103 -14.68 6.09 -11.57
N ALA A 104 -13.55 6.76 -11.35
CA ALA A 104 -13.13 7.92 -12.15
C ALA A 104 -12.91 7.53 -13.62
N THR A 105 -12.26 6.39 -13.86
CA THR A 105 -12.03 5.84 -15.20
C THR A 105 -13.35 5.48 -15.89
N VAL A 106 -14.25 4.78 -15.17
CA VAL A 106 -15.57 4.41 -15.68
C VAL A 106 -16.44 5.64 -15.94
N ASN A 107 -16.43 6.65 -15.05
CA ASN A 107 -17.18 7.89 -15.25
C ASN A 107 -16.63 8.70 -16.42
N GLY A 108 -15.32 8.69 -16.66
CA GLY A 108 -14.72 9.26 -17.87
C GLY A 108 -15.22 8.58 -19.14
N GLN A 109 -15.36 7.25 -19.12
CA GLN A 109 -15.92 6.46 -20.23
C GLN A 109 -17.45 6.58 -20.39
N LEU A 110 -18.18 6.86 -19.29
CA LEU A 110 -19.64 7.06 -19.28
C LEU A 110 -20.05 8.51 -19.55
N SER A 111 -19.17 9.48 -19.37
CA SER A 111 -19.40 10.87 -19.83
C SER A 111 -19.54 10.95 -21.35
N THR A 112 -19.10 9.89 -22.06
CA THR A 112 -19.36 9.63 -23.48
C THR A 112 -20.62 8.78 -23.77
N GLY A 113 -21.38 8.34 -22.77
CA GLY A 113 -22.57 7.51 -22.95
C GLY A 113 -23.53 7.54 -21.76
N GLY A 114 -24.65 8.28 -21.89
CA GLY A 114 -25.61 8.54 -20.82
C GLY A 114 -26.30 7.29 -20.25
N ALA A 115 -25.97 6.91 -19.01
CA ALA A 115 -26.71 5.90 -18.23
C ALA A 115 -26.49 6.06 -16.70
N GLN A 116 -26.78 7.24 -16.13
CA GLN A 116 -26.47 7.56 -14.73
C GLN A 116 -27.37 6.91 -13.66
N ARG A 117 -28.54 6.34 -13.99
CA ARG A 117 -29.55 5.95 -12.97
C ARG A 117 -29.46 4.53 -12.40
N GLY A 118 -28.70 3.61 -13.03
CA GLY A 118 -28.57 2.22 -12.54
C GLY A 118 -27.35 1.95 -11.65
N MET A 119 -26.38 2.87 -11.63
CA MET A 119 -25.05 2.65 -11.05
C MET A 119 -25.04 2.78 -9.51
N GLN A 120 -25.77 3.76 -8.95
CA GLN A 120 -25.79 4.04 -7.51
C GLN A 120 -26.33 2.88 -6.67
N GLY A 121 -27.41 2.21 -7.11
CA GLY A 121 -27.94 1.05 -6.41
C GLY A 121 -26.99 -0.16 -6.38
N ARG A 122 -26.15 -0.31 -7.41
CA ARG A 122 -25.12 -1.38 -7.48
C ARG A 122 -23.93 -1.08 -6.58
N ILE A 123 -23.51 0.18 -6.49
CA ILE A 123 -22.42 0.62 -5.60
C ILE A 123 -22.81 0.39 -4.13
N GLU A 124 -24.04 0.75 -3.74
CA GLU A 124 -24.52 0.48 -2.38
C GLU A 124 -24.60 -1.02 -2.06
N GLN A 125 -25.01 -1.85 -3.03
CA GLN A 125 -25.08 -3.29 -2.85
C GLN A 125 -23.70 -3.94 -2.70
N LEU A 126 -22.69 -3.43 -3.42
CA LEU A 126 -21.29 -3.85 -3.28
C LEU A 126 -20.71 -3.42 -1.93
N ASN A 127 -21.00 -2.20 -1.48
CA ASN A 127 -20.54 -1.71 -0.18
C ASN A 127 -21.15 -2.51 0.99
N ARG A 128 -22.43 -2.89 0.92
CA ARG A 128 -23.06 -3.78 1.91
C ARG A 128 -22.43 -5.16 1.95
N ARG A 129 -22.14 -5.76 0.79
CA ARG A 129 -21.43 -7.06 0.71
C ARG A 129 -20.01 -6.99 1.27
N ARG A 130 -19.29 -5.89 1.00
CA ARG A 130 -17.94 -5.66 1.53
C ARG A 130 -17.93 -5.55 3.05
N SER A 131 -18.92 -4.86 3.63
CA SER A 131 -19.06 -4.76 5.09
C SER A 131 -19.29 -6.12 5.76
N ALA A 132 -20.07 -7.01 5.13
CA ALA A 132 -20.33 -8.35 5.64
C ALA A 132 -19.07 -9.24 5.60
N ILE A 133 -18.30 -9.19 4.51
CA ILE A 133 -17.04 -9.94 4.37
C ILE A 133 -16.00 -9.46 5.38
N ASN A 134 -15.88 -8.15 5.60
CA ASN A 134 -14.95 -7.61 6.59
C ASN A 134 -15.32 -8.00 8.03
N GLY A 135 -16.62 -8.12 8.35
CA GLY A 135 -17.09 -8.65 9.62
C GLY A 135 -16.67 -10.10 9.84
N GLN A 136 -16.88 -10.95 8.83
CA GLN A 136 -16.47 -12.36 8.87
C GLN A 136 -14.95 -12.54 8.98
N TRP A 137 -14.17 -11.73 8.26
CA TRP A 137 -12.70 -11.75 8.34
C TRP A 137 -12.17 -11.32 9.71
N SER A 138 -12.87 -10.43 10.41
CA SER A 138 -12.51 -10.03 11.78
C SER A 138 -12.74 -11.15 12.79
N GLU A 139 -13.83 -11.91 12.64
CA GLU A 139 -14.14 -13.06 13.49
C GLU A 139 -13.18 -14.23 13.23
N GLU A 140 -12.88 -14.55 11.96
CA GLU A 140 -11.95 -15.61 11.58
C GLU A 140 -10.51 -15.30 12.01
N ASN A 141 -10.05 -14.05 11.91
CA ASN A 141 -8.71 -13.67 12.38
C ASN A 141 -8.63 -13.66 13.92
N GLY A 142 -9.71 -13.30 14.62
CA GLY A 142 -9.82 -13.47 16.07
C GLY A 142 -9.63 -14.93 16.49
N GLN A 143 -10.28 -15.86 15.76
CA GLN A 143 -10.18 -17.31 15.98
C GLN A 143 -8.82 -17.90 15.57
N ARG A 144 -8.17 -17.37 14.53
CA ARG A 144 -6.81 -17.80 14.14
C ARG A 144 -5.74 -17.31 15.12
N SER A 145 -5.95 -16.17 15.78
CA SER A 145 -5.04 -15.67 16.81
C SER A 145 -4.98 -16.59 18.04
N THR A 146 -6.11 -17.18 18.43
CA THR A 146 -6.18 -18.13 19.56
C THR A 146 -5.60 -19.50 19.20
N VAL A 147 -5.73 -19.94 17.95
CA VAL A 147 -5.15 -21.21 17.46
C VAL A 147 -3.63 -21.10 17.27
N ASN A 148 -3.10 -19.96 16.80
CA ASN A 148 -1.64 -19.78 16.63
C ASN A 148 -0.87 -19.71 17.96
N CYS A 149 -1.55 -19.40 19.07
CA CYS A 149 -0.99 -19.51 20.42
C CYS A 149 -0.80 -20.96 20.89
N GLN A 150 -1.44 -21.95 20.24
CA GLN A 150 -1.48 -23.34 20.70
C GLN A 150 -0.70 -24.33 19.81
N LEU A 151 -0.21 -23.92 18.63
CA LEU A 151 0.51 -24.78 17.69
C LEU A 151 2.03 -24.50 17.64
N SER A 152 2.64 -24.21 18.80
CA SER A 152 4.10 -24.06 18.96
C SER A 152 4.88 -25.39 18.99
N THR A 153 4.24 -26.54 18.81
CA THR A 153 4.90 -27.84 18.88
C THR A 153 4.34 -28.79 17.83
N ASP A 154 4.77 -28.66 16.58
CA ASP A 154 5.20 -29.80 15.76
C ASP A 154 5.63 -29.30 14.38
N ARG A 155 6.83 -29.69 13.94
CA ARG A 155 7.37 -29.29 12.64
C ARG A 155 7.96 -30.54 11.98
N THR A 156 7.27 -31.10 10.98
CA THR A 156 7.92 -32.01 10.03
C THR A 156 7.26 -32.03 8.66
N THR A 157 8.13 -31.90 7.66
CA THR A 157 8.10 -32.30 6.23
C THR A 157 7.07 -31.70 5.25
N ALA A 158 7.61 -31.13 4.16
CA ALA A 158 6.91 -30.80 2.92
C ALA A 158 7.55 -31.58 1.74
N PRO A 159 6.78 -32.12 0.78
CA PRO A 159 7.32 -32.81 -0.38
C PRO A 159 7.56 -31.86 -1.57
N SER A 160 8.60 -32.16 -2.34
CA SER A 160 8.98 -31.52 -3.60
C SER A 160 8.13 -32.00 -4.77
N SER A 161 7.67 -31.10 -5.64
CA SER A 161 7.26 -31.47 -7.00
C SER A 161 7.78 -30.46 -8.03
N SER A 162 8.39 -31.01 -9.07
CA SER A 162 8.93 -30.34 -10.25
C SER A 162 7.83 -30.12 -11.28
N HIS A 163 7.69 -28.91 -11.82
CA HIS A 163 6.84 -28.62 -12.99
C HIS A 163 7.69 -28.48 -14.27
N PRO A 164 7.25 -29.02 -15.42
CA PRO A 164 7.98 -28.91 -16.69
C PRO A 164 7.75 -27.55 -17.37
N LEU A 165 8.81 -27.03 -17.99
CA LEU A 165 8.81 -25.81 -18.79
C LEU A 165 8.23 -26.09 -20.20
N THR A 166 7.36 -25.21 -20.68
CA THR A 166 6.90 -25.16 -22.08
C THR A 166 7.25 -23.81 -22.73
N PRO A 167 7.35 -23.72 -24.07
CA PRO A 167 8.30 -22.81 -24.71
C PRO A 167 7.74 -21.45 -25.15
N SER A 168 8.69 -20.50 -25.19
CA SER A 168 8.76 -19.24 -25.97
C SER A 168 7.48 -18.40 -26.13
N SER A 169 7.36 -17.36 -25.30
CA SER A 169 6.40 -16.27 -25.46
C SER A 169 6.72 -15.40 -26.69
N PRO A 170 5.70 -14.95 -27.46
CA PRO A 170 5.92 -14.01 -28.56
C PRO A 170 6.35 -12.64 -28.03
N HIS A 171 7.19 -11.95 -28.79
CA HIS A 171 7.72 -10.62 -28.46
C HIS A 171 6.58 -9.64 -28.12
N LEU A 172 6.39 -9.37 -26.82
CA LEU A 172 5.45 -8.38 -26.33
C LEU A 172 6.04 -6.99 -26.64
N HIS A 173 5.35 -6.22 -27.46
CA HIS A 173 5.70 -4.83 -27.72
C HIS A 173 5.44 -4.02 -26.42
N ILE A 174 6.50 -3.64 -25.73
CA ILE A 174 6.42 -2.81 -24.53
C ILE A 174 6.34 -1.35 -25.00
N PRO A 175 5.23 -0.63 -24.76
CA PRO A 175 5.13 0.78 -25.13
C PRO A 175 6.19 1.61 -24.41
N SER A 176 6.74 2.61 -25.10
CA SER A 176 7.89 3.44 -24.71
C SER A 176 7.63 4.38 -23.52
N SER A 177 6.51 4.25 -22.82
CA SER A 177 6.17 5.05 -21.64
C SER A 177 5.44 4.21 -20.58
N PRO A 178 5.98 4.08 -19.35
CA PRO A 178 5.41 3.23 -18.30
C PRO A 178 4.04 3.71 -17.79
N HIS A 179 3.59 4.91 -18.18
CA HIS A 179 2.37 5.57 -17.69
C HIS A 179 1.14 5.40 -18.59
N SER A 180 1.20 4.63 -19.68
CA SER A 180 0.10 4.58 -20.66
C SER A 180 -0.31 3.16 -21.07
N TRP A 181 -0.51 2.27 -20.09
CA TRP A 181 -1.20 1.00 -20.35
C TRP A 181 -2.71 1.27 -20.44
N PRO A 182 -3.38 0.97 -21.57
CA PRO A 182 -4.81 1.22 -21.69
C PRO A 182 -5.58 0.41 -20.65
N GLY A 183 -6.30 1.11 -19.76
CA GLY A 183 -7.07 0.54 -18.66
C GLY A 183 -6.33 0.46 -17.31
N LYS A 184 -5.07 0.92 -17.21
CA LYS A 184 -4.42 1.10 -15.91
C LYS A 184 -5.10 2.24 -15.17
N VAL A 185 -5.79 1.88 -14.11
CA VAL A 185 -6.35 2.82 -13.16
C VAL A 185 -5.25 3.19 -12.18
N GLU A 186 -4.81 4.44 -12.22
CA GLU A 186 -3.92 4.93 -11.17
C GLU A 186 -4.73 5.12 -9.88
N PRO A 187 -4.26 4.55 -8.75
CA PRO A 187 -4.87 4.80 -7.46
C PRO A 187 -4.84 6.30 -7.15
N ALA A 188 -5.94 6.82 -6.62
CA ALA A 188 -6.07 8.22 -6.25
C ALA A 188 -6.87 8.31 -4.96
N LEU A 189 -6.19 8.62 -3.86
CA LEU A 189 -6.79 8.75 -2.55
C LEU A 189 -7.24 10.19 -2.32
N ALA A 190 -8.52 10.33 -2.01
CA ALA A 190 -9.09 11.61 -1.67
C ALA A 190 -8.79 11.98 -0.23
N TRP A 191 -8.58 13.26 0.02
CA TRP A 191 -8.29 13.76 1.35
C TRP A 191 -9.43 13.58 2.37
N ASP A 192 -10.69 13.61 1.92
CA ASP A 192 -11.85 13.34 2.78
C ASP A 192 -11.84 11.89 3.29
N VAL A 193 -11.57 10.94 2.40
CA VAL A 193 -11.42 9.51 2.74
C VAL A 193 -10.21 9.27 3.64
N LEU A 194 -9.10 9.99 3.42
CA LEU A 194 -7.94 9.93 4.30
C LEU A 194 -8.31 10.37 5.74
N ALA A 195 -9.01 11.50 5.87
CA ALA A 195 -9.41 12.07 7.16
C ALA A 195 -10.34 11.14 7.97
N GLU A 196 -11.13 10.28 7.31
CA GLU A 196 -12.00 9.29 7.98
C GLU A 196 -11.22 8.11 8.61
N HIS A 197 -9.95 7.93 8.26
CA HIS A 197 -9.16 6.73 8.62
C HIS A 197 -7.75 7.07 9.11
N THR A 198 -7.59 8.09 9.96
CA THR A 198 -6.28 8.53 10.49
C THR A 198 -5.85 7.86 11.78
N ALA A 199 -6.78 7.28 12.56
CA ALA A 199 -6.48 6.69 13.86
C ALA A 199 -5.41 5.60 13.75
N GLY A 200 -4.36 5.71 14.57
CA GLY A 200 -3.24 4.77 14.60
C GLY A 200 -2.24 4.89 13.42
N LEU A 201 -2.33 5.95 12.63
CA LEU A 201 -1.39 6.24 11.53
C LEU A 201 -0.45 7.38 11.89
N ILE A 202 0.80 7.26 11.43
CA ILE A 202 1.77 8.34 11.38
C ILE A 202 1.95 8.74 9.92
N ALA A 203 1.77 10.02 9.59
CA ALA A 203 2.04 10.56 8.27
C ALA A 203 3.41 11.25 8.24
N LEU A 204 4.19 11.00 7.20
CA LEU A 204 5.39 11.78 6.90
C LEU A 204 5.02 12.84 5.85
N SER A 205 5.74 13.97 5.80
CA SER A 205 5.49 15.05 4.82
C SER A 205 5.65 14.63 3.35
N GLY A 206 6.09 13.40 3.10
CA GLY A 206 6.25 12.78 1.79
C GLY A 206 7.62 13.03 1.16
N CYS A 207 7.78 12.52 -0.06
CA CYS A 207 8.98 12.69 -0.87
C CYS A 207 8.98 14.07 -1.60
N ARG A 208 9.82 14.25 -2.61
CA ARG A 208 9.85 15.49 -3.42
C ARG A 208 8.56 15.76 -4.19
N ARG A 209 7.74 14.73 -4.41
CA ARG A 209 6.37 14.81 -4.98
C ARG A 209 5.30 14.88 -3.89
N GLY A 210 5.69 15.10 -2.63
CA GLY A 210 4.77 15.20 -1.51
C GLY A 210 4.06 16.56 -1.46
N PRO A 211 2.93 16.64 -0.73
CA PRO A 211 2.05 17.81 -0.72
C PRO A 211 2.71 19.06 -0.11
N VAL A 212 3.78 18.88 0.68
CA VAL A 212 4.55 19.98 1.28
C VAL A 212 5.81 20.31 0.47
N ALA A 213 6.59 19.28 0.10
CA ALA A 213 7.88 19.48 -0.54
C ALA A 213 7.76 20.01 -1.97
N GLU A 214 6.77 19.55 -2.73
CA GLU A 214 6.64 19.95 -4.14
C GLU A 214 6.34 21.45 -4.30
N PRO A 215 5.37 22.05 -3.57
CA PRO A 215 5.15 23.50 -3.64
C PRO A 215 6.36 24.30 -3.13
N LEU A 216 7.06 23.85 -2.07
CA LEU A 216 8.29 24.50 -1.60
C LEU A 216 9.36 24.54 -2.69
N LEU A 217 9.57 23.42 -3.40
CA LEU A 217 10.55 23.35 -4.50
C LEU A 217 10.18 24.27 -5.67
N ARG A 218 8.89 24.60 -5.82
CA ARG A 218 8.39 25.58 -6.81
C ARG A 218 8.39 27.02 -6.29
N GLY A 219 8.78 27.26 -5.03
CA GLY A 219 8.77 28.58 -4.39
C GLY A 219 7.39 29.04 -3.90
N ASP A 220 6.40 28.15 -3.86
CA ASP A 220 5.05 28.43 -3.36
C ASP A 220 4.94 28.05 -1.87
N GLU A 221 5.48 28.90 -1.00
CA GLU A 221 5.43 28.71 0.45
C GLU A 221 4.01 28.73 1.02
N THR A 222 3.08 29.39 0.33
CA THR A 222 1.69 29.51 0.80
C THR A 222 0.96 28.19 0.63
N ALA A 223 1.07 27.58 -0.55
CA ALA A 223 0.53 26.24 -0.80
C ALA A 223 1.19 25.18 0.09
N ALA A 224 2.52 25.24 0.27
CA ALA A 224 3.22 24.33 1.16
C ALA A 224 2.74 24.42 2.61
N ARG A 225 2.53 25.64 3.11
CA ARG A 225 2.03 25.87 4.47
C ARG A 225 0.60 25.39 4.63
N ALA A 226 -0.27 25.64 3.65
CA ALA A 226 -1.64 25.12 3.65
C ALA A 226 -1.67 23.59 3.68
N ALA A 227 -0.81 22.93 2.88
CA ALA A 227 -0.67 21.48 2.89
C ALA A 227 -0.15 20.96 4.23
N LEU A 228 0.82 21.64 4.85
CA LEU A 228 1.32 21.27 6.18
C LEU A 228 0.23 21.37 7.24
N HIS A 229 -0.56 22.44 7.25
CA HIS A 229 -1.69 22.57 8.18
C HIS A 229 -2.68 21.43 8.01
N ARG A 230 -3.00 21.06 6.77
CA ARG A 230 -3.88 19.93 6.48
C ARG A 230 -3.36 18.58 7.00
N LEU A 231 -2.04 18.39 7.08
CA LEU A 231 -1.44 17.17 7.62
C LEU A 231 -1.40 17.14 9.16
N LEU A 232 -1.52 18.30 9.81
CA LEU A 232 -1.51 18.42 11.27
C LEU A 232 -2.90 18.34 11.89
N ASP A 233 -3.94 18.63 11.10
CA ASP A 233 -5.36 18.56 11.47
C ASP A 233 -5.88 17.11 11.51
#